data_AF-A0A7X2SYQ0-F1
#
_entry.id   AF-A0A7X2SYQ0-F1
#
_cell.length_a   1.000
_cell.length_b   1.000
_cell.length_c   1.000
_cell.angle_alpha   90.00
_cell.angle_beta   90.00
_cell.angle_gamma   90.00
#
_symmetry.space_group_name_H-M   'P 1'
#
loop_
_entity.id
_entity.type
_entity.pdbx_description
1 polymer ?
#
loop_
_entity_poly.entity_id
_entity_poly.type
_entity_poly.pdbx_seq_one_letter_code
_entity_poly.pdbx_strand_id
1 'polypeptide(L)'
;YIEPLAPVAGADIYVFAPTQHTVNFQIRLNPDTATVRYAVETELRSMMLRDGGPENVLKPSRISEAISIATGEYSHTLVSPAADITIGKGEVGVVGTISWN
;
A
#
# COMPACT_ATOMS: atom_id res chain seq x y z
N TYR A 1 -4.74 19.94 51.44
CA TYR A 1 -3.67 18.95 51.24
C TYR A 1 -4.15 17.99 50.17
N ILE A 2 -3.52 17.99 48.99
CA ILE A 2 -3.83 17.08 47.87
C ILE A 2 -2.48 16.46 47.46
N GLU A 3 -2.41 15.13 47.41
CA GLU A 3 -1.22 14.40 46.97
C GLU A 3 -0.99 14.54 45.45
N PRO A 4 0.25 14.72 44.97
CA PRO A 4 0.56 14.66 43.54
C PRO A 4 0.99 13.23 43.14
N LEU A 5 0.06 12.41 42.65
CA LEU A 5 0.38 11.28 41.77
C LEU A 5 0.13 11.74 40.32
N ALA A 6 1.03 11.64 39.34
CA ALA A 6 2.37 11.07 39.22
C ALA A 6 3.08 11.81 38.06
N PRO A 7 4.42 11.80 37.96
CA PRO A 7 5.09 12.32 36.77
C PRO A 7 4.81 11.39 35.59
N VAL A 8 4.32 11.94 34.47
CA VAL A 8 4.48 11.31 33.15
C VAL A 8 5.99 11.35 32.85
N ALA A 9 6.71 10.33 33.32
CA ALA A 9 8.08 10.08 32.92
C ALA A 9 8.05 9.39 31.56
N GLY A 10 8.45 10.12 30.52
CA GLY A 10 8.89 9.56 29.25
C GLY A 10 7.82 8.86 28.42
N ALA A 11 6.88 9.62 27.86
CA ALA A 11 6.41 9.26 26.51
C ALA A 11 7.52 9.66 25.53
N ASP A 12 8.65 8.96 25.58
CA ASP A 12 9.62 9.02 24.49
C ASP A 12 8.92 8.42 23.27
N ILE A 13 8.43 9.30 22.39
CA ILE A 13 7.96 8.89 21.07
C ILE A 13 9.22 8.49 20.30
N TYR A 14 9.61 7.22 20.44
CA TYR A 14 10.57 6.60 19.54
C TYR A 14 9.87 6.41 18.20
N VAL A 15 9.97 7.41 17.31
CA VAL A 15 9.58 7.25 15.91
C VAL A 15 10.59 6.32 15.26
N PHE A 16 10.38 5.02 15.37
CA PHE A 16 11.05 4.08 14.47
C PHE A 16 10.48 4.31 13.07
N ALA A 17 11.34 4.69 12.13
CA ALA A 17 10.96 4.69 10.73
C ALA A 17 10.53 3.26 10.37
N PRO A 18 9.30 3.04 9.87
CA PRO A 18 8.84 1.70 9.56
C PRO A 18 9.70 1.10 8.44
N THR A 19 9.92 -0.21 8.50
CA THR A 19 10.64 -0.94 7.46
C THR A 19 9.77 -1.05 6.21
N GLN A 20 10.34 -0.84 5.04
CA GLN A 20 9.57 -0.93 3.79
C GLN A 20 9.30 -2.39 3.43
N HIS A 21 8.03 -2.74 3.27
CA HIS A 21 7.58 -3.99 2.65
C HIS A 21 7.27 -3.72 1.18
N THR A 22 8.22 -4.03 0.30
CA THR A 22 8.06 -3.75 -1.13
C THR A 22 7.13 -4.77 -1.80
N VAL A 23 6.07 -4.28 -2.45
CA VAL A 23 5.11 -5.12 -3.18
C VAL A 23 5.31 -4.91 -4.68
N ASN A 24 5.66 -5.98 -5.39
CA ASN A 24 5.80 -5.96 -6.85
C ASN A 24 4.49 -6.42 -7.52
N PHE A 25 4.22 -5.85 -8.70
CA PHE A 25 2.99 -6.08 -9.43
C PHE A 25 3.27 -6.58 -10.84
N GLN A 26 2.41 -7.48 -11.32
CA GLN A 26 2.29 -7.80 -12.73
C GLN A 26 0.84 -7.58 -13.16
N ILE A 27 0.65 -6.68 -14.12
CA ILE A 27 -0.66 -6.19 -14.55
C ILE A 27 -0.72 -6.21 -16.06
N ARG A 28 -1.74 -6.88 -16.61
CA ARG A 28 -2.09 -6.72 -18.03
C ARG A 28 -3.15 -5.64 -18.12
N LEU A 29 -2.88 -4.58 -18.88
CA LEU A 29 -3.72 -3.39 -18.94
C LEU A 29 -4.33 -3.22 -20.32
N ASN A 30 -5.54 -2.67 -20.40
CA ASN A 30 -6.18 -2.34 -21.65
C ASN A 30 -7.01 -1.04 -21.47
N PRO A 31 -6.71 0.04 -22.23
CA PRO A 31 -5.59 0.18 -23.16
C PRO A 31 -4.24 0.30 -22.44
N ASP A 32 -3.21 -0.33 -23.00
CA ASP A 32 -1.86 -0.28 -22.44
C ASP A 32 -1.07 0.92 -22.97
N THR A 33 -1.23 2.07 -22.32
CA THR A 33 -0.53 3.33 -22.69
C THR A 33 0.23 3.89 -21.50
N ALA A 34 1.28 4.68 -21.76
CA ALA A 34 2.07 5.30 -20.70
C ALA A 34 1.23 6.15 -19.73
N THR A 35 0.22 6.87 -20.24
CA THR A 35 -0.68 7.68 -19.41
C THR A 35 -1.52 6.83 -18.47
N VAL A 36 -2.09 5.71 -18.95
CA VAL A 36 -2.91 4.82 -18.12
C VAL A 36 -2.02 4.08 -17.11
N ARG A 37 -0.83 3.61 -17.51
CA ARG A 37 0.16 3.02 -16.60
C ARG A 37 0.52 3.95 -15.44
N TYR A 38 0.77 5.22 -15.75
CA TYR A 38 1.07 6.24 -14.73
C TYR A 38 -0.11 6.48 -13.78
N ALA A 39 -1.35 6.52 -14.30
CA ALA A 39 -2.55 6.64 -13.49
C ALA A 39 -2.71 5.44 -12.55
N VAL A 40 -2.51 4.21 -13.05
CA VAL A 40 -2.54 2.98 -12.25
C VAL A 40 -1.48 3.00 -11.14
N GLU A 41 -0.24 3.38 -11.46
CA GLU A 41 0.81 3.49 -10.45
C GLU A 41 0.45 4.51 -9.36
N THR A 42 -0.15 5.65 -9.74
CA THR A 42 -0.60 6.69 -8.80
C THR A 42 -1.66 6.15 -7.85
N GLU A 43 -2.65 5.42 -8.38
CA GLU A 43 -3.71 4.84 -7.54
C GLU A 43 -3.19 3.71 -6.63
N LEU A 44 -2.25 2.89 -7.09
CA LEU A 44 -1.60 1.88 -6.24
C LEU A 44 -0.80 2.53 -5.11
N ARG A 45 -0.08 3.63 -5.37
CA ARG A 45 0.62 4.39 -4.32
C ARG A 45 -0.38 4.99 -3.32
N SER A 46 -1.48 5.55 -3.82
CA SER A 46 -2.57 6.10 -3.02
C SER A 46 -3.22 5.02 -2.14
N MET A 47 -3.44 3.83 -2.69
CA MET A 47 -3.92 2.66 -1.95
C MET A 47 -2.93 2.25 -0.84
N MET A 48 -1.63 2.15 -1.13
CA MET A 48 -0.62 1.78 -0.13
C MET A 48 -0.59 2.75 1.06
N LEU A 49 -0.82 4.05 0.84
CA LEU A 49 -0.93 5.04 1.92
C LEU A 49 -2.15 4.81 2.82
N ARG A 50 -3.25 4.26 2.27
CA ARG A 50 -4.49 4.00 3.03
C ARG A 50 -4.48 2.64 3.72
N ASP A 51 -4.07 1.61 2.98
CA ASP A 51 -4.29 0.20 3.33
C ASP A 51 -2.97 -0.51 3.69
N GLY A 52 -1.81 0.01 3.28
CA GLY A 52 -0.48 -0.59 3.47
C GLY A 52 0.15 -0.36 4.85
N GLY A 53 -0.64 -0.05 5.88
CA GLY A 53 -0.15 0.13 7.24
C GLY A 53 0.34 -1.17 7.91
N PRO A 54 1.06 -1.07 9.05
CA PRO A 54 1.52 -2.22 9.81
C PRO A 54 0.38 -3.15 10.20
N GLU A 55 0.63 -4.47 10.18
CA GLU A 55 -0.31 -5.52 10.60
C GLU A 55 -1.60 -5.60 9.75
N ASN A 56 -1.66 -4.88 8.62
CA ASN A 56 -2.75 -5.01 7.66
C ASN A 56 -2.53 -6.16 6.67
N VAL A 57 -3.63 -6.56 6.02
CA VAL A 57 -3.61 -7.53 4.93
C VAL A 57 -4.12 -6.88 3.65
N LEU A 58 -3.28 -6.82 2.64
CA LEU A 58 -3.64 -6.36 1.30
C LEU A 58 -4.26 -7.51 0.53
N LYS A 59 -5.55 -7.37 0.19
CA LYS A 59 -6.29 -8.36 -0.59
C LYS A 59 -6.13 -8.10 -2.09
N PRO A 60 -5.99 -9.13 -2.95
CA PRO A 60 -5.94 -8.95 -4.40
C PRO A 60 -7.13 -8.16 -4.97
N SER A 61 -8.33 -8.33 -4.40
CA SER A 61 -9.52 -7.58 -4.81
C SER A 61 -9.41 -6.08 -4.56
N ARG A 62 -8.78 -5.67 -3.45
CA ARG A 62 -8.54 -4.26 -3.12
C ARG A 62 -7.50 -3.62 -4.04
N ILE A 63 -6.49 -4.41 -4.42
CA ILE A 63 -5.48 -4.01 -5.41
C ILE A 63 -6.15 -3.82 -6.78
N SER A 64 -7.00 -4.77 -7.19
CA SER A 64 -7.76 -4.68 -8.44
C SER A 64 -8.70 -3.48 -8.47
N GLU A 65 -9.37 -3.18 -7.36
CA GLU A 65 -10.20 -1.97 -7.23
C GLU A 65 -9.39 -0.69 -7.43
N ALA A 66 -8.20 -0.58 -6.83
CA ALA A 66 -7.33 0.57 -7.03
C ALA A 66 -6.91 0.74 -8.51
N ILE A 67 -6.64 -0.37 -9.21
CA ILE A 67 -6.32 -0.35 -10.65
C ILE A 67 -7.53 0.15 -11.46
N SER A 68 -8.75 -0.31 -11.15
CA SER A 68 -9.97 0.10 -11.85
C SER A 68 -10.42 1.54 -11.61
N ILE A 69 -9.88 2.23 -10.60
CA ILE A 69 -10.13 3.65 -10.38
C ILE A 69 -9.27 4.53 -11.30
N ALA A 70 -8.18 3.97 -11.85
CA ALA A 70 -7.22 4.72 -12.65
C ALA A 70 -7.86 5.36 -13.89
N THR A 71 -7.60 6.64 -14.10
CA THR A 71 -8.16 7.37 -15.24
C THR A 71 -7.69 6.77 -16.56
N GLY A 72 -8.65 6.46 -17.44
CA GLY A 72 -8.39 5.87 -18.75
C GLY A 72 -8.19 4.35 -18.74
N GLU A 73 -8.27 3.70 -17.57
CA GLU A 73 -8.41 2.25 -17.51
C GLU A 73 -9.79 1.83 -18.04
N TYR A 74 -9.82 0.74 -18.81
CA TYR A 74 -11.06 0.12 -19.27
C TYR A 74 -11.20 -1.30 -18.74
N SER A 75 -10.11 -2.04 -18.75
CA SER A 75 -10.04 -3.38 -18.16
C SER A 75 -8.59 -3.73 -17.83
N HIS A 76 -8.42 -4.60 -16.84
CA HIS A 76 -7.12 -5.14 -16.48
C HIS A 76 -7.21 -6.60 -16.04
N THR A 77 -6.04 -7.23 -15.92
CA THR A 77 -5.88 -8.48 -15.17
C THR A 77 -4.72 -8.31 -14.21
N LEU A 78 -5.00 -8.45 -12.91
CA LEU A 78 -3.97 -8.55 -11.88
C LEU A 78 -3.40 -9.98 -11.90
N VAL A 79 -2.19 -10.14 -12.43
CA VAL A 79 -1.49 -11.44 -12.48
C VAL A 79 -0.76 -11.71 -11.16
N SER A 80 -0.14 -10.67 -10.60
CA SER A 80 0.51 -10.73 -9.29
C SER A 80 0.36 -9.39 -8.58
N PRO A 81 0.13 -9.37 -7.26
CA PRO A 81 -0.02 -10.52 -6.36
C PRO A 81 -1.35 -11.28 -6.54
N ALA A 82 -1.29 -12.62 -6.54
CA ALA A 82 -2.44 -13.50 -6.69
C ALA A 82 -3.02 -14.00 -5.34
N ALA A 83 -2.33 -13.71 -4.24
CA ALA A 83 -2.72 -14.06 -2.88
C ALA A 83 -2.63 -12.83 -1.98
N ASP A 84 -3.22 -12.96 -0.80
CA ASP A 84 -3.14 -11.94 0.24
C ASP A 84 -1.69 -11.64 0.63
N ILE A 85 -1.38 -10.36 0.84
CA ILE A 85 -0.08 -9.92 1.36
C ILE A 85 -0.28 -9.40 2.77
N THR A 86 0.41 -9.98 3.74
CA THR A 86 0.46 -9.47 5.11
C THR A 86 1.60 -8.47 5.25
N ILE A 87 1.27 -7.24 5.67
CA ILE A 87 2.26 -6.25 6.10
C ILE A 87 2.62 -6.55 7.55
N GLY A 88 3.91 -6.75 7.82
CA GLY A 88 4.39 -7.12 9.14
C GLY A 88 4.27 -5.99 10.18
N LYS A 89 4.48 -6.35 11.44
CA LYS A 89 4.58 -5.38 12.52
C LYS A 89 5.79 -4.47 12.30
N GLY A 90 5.57 -3.15 12.36
CA GLY A 90 6.62 -2.16 12.11
C GLY A 90 7.00 -2.02 10.63
N GLU A 91 6.24 -2.62 9.71
CA GLU A 91 6.42 -2.48 8.28
C GLU A 91 5.36 -1.57 7.66
N VAL A 92 5.68 -0.98 6.51
CA VAL A 92 4.72 -0.29 5.64
C VAL A 92 4.85 -0.79 4.21
N GLY A 93 3.71 -1.09 3.60
CA GLY A 93 3.61 -1.47 2.20
C GLY A 93 4.02 -0.33 1.28
N VAL A 94 4.91 -0.60 0.34
CA VAL A 94 5.31 0.35 -0.69
C VAL A 94 5.22 -0.28 -2.08
N VAL A 95 4.85 0.53 -3.08
CA VAL A 95 4.82 0.08 -4.48
C VAL A 95 6.25 -0.15 -4.97
N GLY A 96 6.52 -1.40 -5.36
CA GLY A 96 7.75 -1.83 -6.02
C GLY A 96 7.65 -1.73 -7.53
N THR A 97 8.26 -2.69 -8.23
CA THR A 97 8.25 -2.73 -9.70
C THR A 97 6.88 -3.15 -10.22
N ILE A 98 6.44 -2.55 -11.33
CA ILE A 98 5.23 -2.93 -12.06
C ILE A 98 5.63 -3.42 -13.45
N SER A 99 5.34 -4.69 -13.76
CA SER A 99 5.46 -5.24 -15.11
C SER A 99 4.10 -5.25 -15.83
N TRP A 100 4.12 -4.97 -17.13
CA TRP A 100 2.92 -4.67 -17.94
C TRP A 100 2.61 -5.75 -18.99
N ASN A 101 2.92 -7.01 -18.71
CA ASN A 101 2.89 -8.13 -19.66
C ASN A 101 1.96 -9.28 -19.25
#